data_AF-A0A2N6NKR7-F1
#
_entry.id   AF-A0A2N6NKR7-F1
#
_cell.length_a   1.000
_cell.length_b   1.000
_cell.length_c   1.000
_cell.angle_alpha   90.00
_cell.angle_beta   90.00
_cell.angle_gamma   90.00
#
_symmetry.space_group_name_H-M   'P 1'
#
loop_
_entity.id
_entity.type
_entity.pdbx_description
1 polymer ?
#
loop_
_entity_poly.entity_id
_entity_poly.type
_entity_poly.pdbx_seq_one_letter_code
_entity_poly.pdbx_strand_id
1 'polypeptide(L)'
;MEASTPTSRSAISLHQRRLSESELSESGLNQAECLLFKFLPAEIRSHIFALALVDYEEPAAAHQYARNTCWARPSYSSPRRTDTALLRTCKYINRETWFLPFLLKEQTHWITARDRAPPEYSVDDSLVNLRQAIAKIKRQHNQSDVEIKSFRVFTQMYKIEAHEVTGFLSLVPYLSFQRLCITIRHADFWFWENDAPLRFESQWIPRLCAVLPSAVREVVIDMETVSRKAAQLDEIAKQMAQKWHFRIRGGERLFADSTPNGHEVSRWRGSSSWHNQRWIRDEISDGTIEYYVGAVRFQPRHAIEKAGGKVSDEALQAAASVTFMVPEKLHLPDAEPMQCVQAYVPTDAEDLSAVVTSAVEEDATARNMA
;
A
#
# COMPACT_ATOMS: atom_id res chain seq x y z
N MET A 1 54.88 -15.30 27.76
CA MET A 1 53.52 -15.48 28.32
C MET A 1 52.57 -14.68 27.44
N GLU A 2 52.16 -15.25 26.32
CA GLU A 2 51.15 -14.67 25.44
C GLU A 2 49.78 -15.17 25.88
N ALA A 3 48.92 -14.24 26.28
CA ALA A 3 47.55 -14.53 26.66
C ALA A 3 46.67 -14.50 25.41
N SER A 4 46.11 -15.65 25.05
CA SER A 4 45.17 -15.81 23.95
C SER A 4 43.81 -15.18 24.28
N THR A 5 43.36 -14.27 23.43
CA THR A 5 42.00 -13.70 23.41
C THR A 5 40.98 -14.73 22.91
N PRO A 6 39.79 -14.87 23.52
CA PRO A 6 38.74 -15.72 22.99
C PRO A 6 38.04 -15.02 21.82
N THR A 7 38.07 -15.68 20.66
CA THR A 7 37.38 -15.27 19.44
C THR A 7 35.87 -15.30 19.64
N SER A 8 35.24 -14.14 19.42
CA SER A 8 33.78 -13.96 19.36
C SER A 8 33.18 -14.90 18.31
N ARG A 9 32.44 -15.92 18.77
CA ARG A 9 31.63 -16.78 17.91
C ARG A 9 30.48 -15.97 17.35
N SER A 10 30.60 -15.64 16.06
CA SER A 10 29.51 -15.21 15.16
C SER A 10 28.19 -15.92 15.51
N ALA A 11 27.17 -15.09 15.79
CA ALA A 11 25.80 -15.51 16.06
C ALA A 11 25.13 -15.99 14.76
N ILE A 12 25.54 -17.16 14.28
CA ILE A 12 24.82 -17.90 13.25
C ILE A 12 23.44 -18.23 13.83
N SER A 13 22.37 -17.78 13.15
CA SER A 13 21.00 -18.02 13.63
C SER A 13 20.74 -19.52 13.75
N LEU A 14 19.92 -19.95 14.72
CA LEU A 14 19.54 -21.34 14.92
C LEU A 14 19.06 -22.03 13.62
N HIS A 15 18.50 -21.26 12.68
CA HIS A 15 18.10 -21.72 11.36
C HIS A 15 19.29 -22.11 10.46
N GLN A 16 20.38 -21.34 10.47
CA GLN A 16 21.57 -21.64 9.69
C GLN A 16 22.35 -22.84 10.27
N ARG A 17 22.33 -23.03 11.60
CA ARG A 17 22.90 -24.24 12.23
C ARG A 17 22.15 -25.51 11.85
N ARG A 18 20.82 -25.48 11.75
CA ARG A 18 20.04 -26.66 11.34
C ARG A 18 20.19 -27.03 9.85
N LEU A 19 20.68 -26.11 9.03
CA LEU A 19 20.94 -26.34 7.60
C LEU A 19 22.33 -26.91 7.32
N SER A 20 23.29 -26.88 8.26
CA SER A 20 24.58 -27.52 8.04
C SER A 20 24.42 -29.04 7.98
N GLU A 21 25.07 -29.65 6.99
CA GLU A 21 24.97 -31.07 6.64
C GLU A 21 25.43 -32.03 7.76
N SER A 22 26.07 -31.52 8.82
CA SER A 22 26.77 -32.35 9.82
C SER A 22 25.91 -32.89 10.98
N GLU A 23 24.65 -32.49 11.14
CA GLU A 23 23.75 -33.02 12.19
C GLU A 23 22.78 -34.10 11.67
N LEU A 24 23.07 -34.70 10.51
CA LEU A 24 22.15 -35.61 9.80
C LEU A 24 22.25 -37.09 10.19
N SER A 25 23.13 -37.51 11.10
CA SER A 25 23.41 -38.95 11.24
C SER A 25 22.90 -39.66 12.50
N GLU A 26 22.21 -39.02 13.45
CA GLU A 26 21.84 -39.74 14.69
C GLU A 26 20.35 -39.81 15.07
N SER A 27 19.43 -39.07 14.44
CA SER A 27 17.99 -39.27 14.74
C SER A 27 16.99 -38.77 13.69
N GLY A 28 17.42 -38.49 12.46
CA GLY A 28 16.54 -37.86 11.45
C GLY A 28 15.74 -38.89 10.66
N LEU A 29 14.43 -38.99 10.89
CA LEU A 29 13.51 -39.64 9.95
C LEU A 29 13.82 -39.20 8.52
N ASN A 30 13.96 -40.15 7.59
CA ASN A 30 14.20 -39.85 6.19
C ASN A 30 13.03 -39.03 5.64
N GLN A 31 13.25 -37.74 5.39
CA GLN A 31 12.19 -36.83 4.93
C GLN A 31 11.63 -37.24 3.55
N ALA A 32 12.34 -38.08 2.80
CA ALA A 32 11.85 -38.67 1.55
C ALA A 32 10.67 -39.65 1.77
N GLU A 33 10.47 -40.18 2.98
CA GLU A 33 9.35 -41.07 3.30
C GLU A 33 8.08 -40.32 3.75
N CYS A 34 8.16 -38.99 3.87
CA CYS A 34 7.02 -38.16 4.22
C CYS A 34 5.90 -38.33 3.17
N LEU A 35 4.70 -38.69 3.63
CA LEU A 35 3.53 -38.93 2.76
C LEU A 35 3.23 -37.72 1.86
N LEU A 36 3.46 -36.50 2.36
CA LEU A 36 3.30 -35.26 1.60
C LEU A 36 4.18 -35.24 0.35
N PHE A 37 5.45 -35.65 0.45
CA PHE A 37 6.39 -35.66 -0.67
C PHE A 37 6.33 -36.95 -1.48
N LYS A 38 5.92 -38.07 -0.87
CA LYS A 38 5.79 -39.38 -1.52
C LYS A 38 4.55 -39.46 -2.41
N PHE A 39 3.42 -38.89 -1.99
CA PHE A 39 2.13 -39.08 -2.67
C PHE A 39 1.60 -37.83 -3.36
N LEU A 40 1.89 -36.62 -2.86
CA LEU A 40 1.37 -35.41 -3.51
C LEU A 40 2.36 -34.88 -4.54
N PRO A 41 1.92 -34.61 -5.78
CA PRO A 41 2.70 -33.88 -6.77
C PRO A 41 3.07 -32.47 -6.28
N ALA A 42 4.13 -31.90 -6.87
CA ALA A 42 4.65 -30.59 -6.48
C ALA A 42 3.60 -29.47 -6.64
N GLU A 43 2.73 -29.59 -7.63
CA GLU A 43 1.64 -28.67 -7.92
C GLU A 43 0.64 -28.63 -6.77
N ILE A 44 0.22 -29.81 -6.27
CA ILE A 44 -0.73 -29.91 -5.16
C ILE A 44 -0.08 -29.39 -3.87
N ARG A 45 1.19 -29.75 -3.63
CA ARG A 45 1.95 -29.21 -2.49
C ARG A 45 2.03 -27.69 -2.55
N SER A 46 2.29 -27.11 -3.72
CA SER A 46 2.36 -25.66 -3.91
C SER A 46 1.05 -24.96 -3.53
N HIS A 47 -0.11 -25.54 -3.86
CA HIS A 47 -1.41 -25.01 -3.45
C HIS A 47 -1.61 -25.10 -1.93
N ILE A 48 -1.29 -26.24 -1.31
CA ILE A 48 -1.38 -26.41 0.15
C ILE A 48 -0.49 -25.38 0.86
N PHE A 49 0.76 -25.23 0.41
CA PHE A 49 1.70 -24.29 0.98
C PHE A 49 1.27 -22.84 0.77
N ALA A 50 0.72 -22.51 -0.39
CA ALA A 50 0.22 -21.17 -0.64
C ALA A 50 -0.94 -20.80 0.30
N LEU A 51 -1.87 -21.72 0.52
CA LEU A 51 -2.97 -21.52 1.46
C LEU A 51 -2.48 -21.43 2.91
N ALA A 52 -1.48 -22.21 3.30
CA ALA A 52 -0.93 -22.21 4.65
C ALA A 52 -0.04 -20.99 4.96
N LEU A 53 0.58 -20.38 3.93
CA LEU A 53 1.55 -19.30 4.05
C LEU A 53 1.04 -17.96 3.49
N VAL A 54 -0.24 -17.85 3.14
CA VAL A 54 -0.87 -16.56 2.84
C VAL A 54 -0.92 -15.71 4.10
N ASP A 55 -0.82 -14.39 3.93
CA ASP A 55 -0.96 -13.47 5.06
C ASP A 55 -2.44 -13.19 5.39
N TYR A 56 -2.68 -12.78 6.63
CA TYR A 56 -4.00 -12.42 7.15
C TYR A 56 -3.87 -11.32 8.20
N GLU A 57 -4.96 -10.62 8.49
CA GLU A 57 -5.02 -9.65 9.60
C GLU A 57 -4.96 -10.39 10.94
N GLU A 58 -4.06 -9.99 11.85
CA GLU A 58 -3.94 -10.61 13.17
C GLU A 58 -5.29 -10.52 13.92
N PRO A 59 -5.94 -11.67 14.21
CA PRO A 59 -7.31 -11.69 14.72
C PRO A 59 -7.40 -11.35 16.21
N ALA A 60 -6.30 -11.42 16.95
CA ALA A 60 -6.30 -11.14 18.38
C ALA A 60 -6.67 -9.68 18.66
N ALA A 61 -7.71 -9.47 19.49
CA ALA A 61 -8.25 -8.15 19.82
C ALA A 61 -7.19 -7.17 20.36
N ALA A 62 -6.18 -7.69 21.07
CA ALA A 62 -5.08 -6.89 21.61
C ALA A 62 -4.17 -6.25 20.53
N HIS A 63 -4.22 -6.75 19.30
CA HIS A 63 -3.45 -6.22 18.16
C HIS A 63 -4.31 -5.40 17.20
N GLN A 64 -5.60 -5.22 17.49
CA GLN A 64 -6.43 -4.34 16.68
C GLN A 64 -5.99 -2.90 16.89
N TYR A 65 -5.88 -2.15 15.79
CA TYR A 65 -5.65 -0.72 15.87
C TYR A 65 -6.83 -0.05 16.56
N ALA A 66 -6.53 0.99 17.34
CA ALA A 66 -7.57 1.80 17.96
C ALA A 66 -8.45 2.42 16.86
N ARG A 67 -9.77 2.43 17.09
CA ARG A 67 -10.75 2.90 16.09
C ARG A 67 -10.66 4.40 15.81
N ASN A 68 -10.03 5.15 16.72
CA ASN A 68 -9.82 6.59 16.64
C ASN A 68 -8.48 6.95 15.97
N THR A 69 -8.03 6.15 15.01
CA THR A 69 -6.82 6.45 14.23
C THR A 69 -7.19 6.58 12.76
N CYS A 70 -6.44 7.41 12.01
CA CYS A 70 -6.70 7.58 10.58
C CYS A 70 -6.22 6.39 9.73
N TRP A 71 -5.53 5.39 10.30
CA TRP A 71 -5.05 4.20 9.58
C TRP A 71 -5.93 2.97 9.80
N ALA A 72 -6.73 2.93 10.87
CA ALA A 72 -7.67 1.85 11.10
C ALA A 72 -8.85 1.95 10.13
N ARG A 73 -8.99 0.96 9.25
CA ARG A 73 -10.09 0.88 8.26
C ARG A 73 -10.42 -0.57 7.92
N PRO A 74 -11.53 -0.85 7.21
CA PRO A 74 -11.84 -2.20 6.76
C PRO A 74 -10.67 -2.83 6.00
N SER A 75 -10.35 -4.08 6.33
CA SER A 75 -9.22 -4.85 5.79
C SER A 75 -7.80 -4.34 6.17
N TYR A 76 -7.72 -3.29 6.98
CA TYR A 76 -6.49 -2.79 7.63
C TYR A 76 -6.79 -2.40 9.09
N SER A 77 -7.42 -3.32 9.81
CA SER A 77 -7.85 -3.17 11.20
C SER A 77 -6.81 -3.65 12.21
N SER A 78 -5.82 -4.42 11.76
CA SER A 78 -4.69 -4.90 12.56
C SER A 78 -3.47 -5.15 11.66
N PRO A 79 -2.28 -5.38 12.25
CA PRO A 79 -1.10 -5.78 11.51
C PRO A 79 -1.33 -7.09 10.75
N ARG A 80 -0.84 -7.16 9.51
CA ARG A 80 -0.87 -8.40 8.72
C ARG A 80 0.27 -9.32 9.10
N ARG A 81 -0.04 -10.61 9.25
CA ARG A 81 0.91 -11.66 9.65
C ARG A 81 0.76 -12.89 8.76
N THR A 82 1.86 -13.62 8.61
CA THR A 82 1.88 -14.97 8.04
C THR A 82 2.27 -15.97 9.13
N ASP A 83 1.59 -17.11 9.19
CA ASP A 83 2.03 -18.20 10.07
C ASP A 83 3.20 -18.95 9.43
N THR A 84 4.38 -18.84 10.05
CA THR A 84 5.61 -19.49 9.57
C THR A 84 5.94 -20.79 10.30
N ALA A 85 5.04 -21.31 11.16
CA ALA A 85 5.28 -22.55 11.90
C ALA A 85 5.55 -23.73 10.94
N LEU A 86 4.83 -23.77 9.81
CA LEU A 86 5.02 -24.75 8.74
C LEU A 86 6.48 -24.82 8.26
N LEU A 87 7.14 -23.67 8.11
CA LEU A 87 8.54 -23.59 7.63
C LEU A 87 9.55 -24.25 8.57
N ARG A 88 9.16 -24.51 9.83
CA ARG A 88 10.00 -25.11 10.87
C ARG A 88 9.78 -26.62 11.01
N THR A 89 8.83 -27.20 10.29
CA THR A 89 8.44 -28.62 10.42
C THR A 89 9.44 -29.57 9.77
N CYS A 90 9.94 -29.25 8.57
CA CYS A 90 10.76 -30.15 7.75
C CYS A 90 11.66 -29.35 6.79
N LYS A 91 12.86 -29.88 6.46
CA LYS A 91 13.83 -29.20 5.57
C LYS A 91 13.32 -29.13 4.14
N TYR A 92 12.62 -30.16 3.66
CA TYR A 92 12.02 -30.17 2.31
C TYR A 92 10.96 -29.08 2.18
N ILE A 93 10.09 -28.93 3.18
CA ILE A 93 9.08 -27.86 3.22
C ILE A 93 9.79 -26.50 3.20
N ASN A 94 10.75 -26.28 4.09
CA ASN A 94 11.50 -25.03 4.14
C ASN A 94 12.15 -24.71 2.77
N ARG A 95 12.81 -25.69 2.15
CA ARG A 95 13.46 -25.53 0.85
C ARG A 95 12.47 -25.17 -0.28
N GLU A 96 11.29 -25.78 -0.31
CA GLU A 96 10.26 -25.48 -1.32
C GLU A 96 9.56 -24.13 -1.06
N THR A 97 9.55 -23.61 0.18
CA THR A 97 8.55 -22.59 0.56
C THR A 97 9.05 -21.38 1.37
N TRP A 98 10.32 -21.32 1.78
CA TRP A 98 10.82 -20.26 2.67
C TRP A 98 10.56 -18.83 2.17
N PHE A 99 10.42 -18.64 0.86
CA PHE A 99 10.18 -17.36 0.19
C PHE A 99 8.69 -17.04 0.00
N LEU A 100 7.80 -18.03 0.12
CA LEU A 100 6.36 -17.85 -0.09
C LEU A 100 5.72 -16.81 0.84
N PRO A 101 6.06 -16.71 2.15
CA PRO A 101 5.52 -15.63 2.99
C PRO A 101 5.78 -14.24 2.43
N PHE A 102 6.89 -14.04 1.72
CA PHE A 102 7.18 -12.76 1.07
C PHE A 102 6.33 -12.59 -0.21
N LEU A 103 6.25 -13.61 -1.07
CA LEU A 103 5.52 -13.50 -2.35
C LEU A 103 4.00 -13.41 -2.19
N LEU A 104 3.46 -14.10 -1.19
CA LEU A 104 2.02 -14.21 -0.96
C LEU A 104 1.48 -13.08 -0.10
N LYS A 105 2.34 -12.44 0.70
CA LYS A 105 1.98 -11.27 1.48
C LYS A 105 1.59 -10.11 0.58
N GLU A 106 0.50 -9.42 0.92
CA GLU A 106 0.23 -8.12 0.31
C GLU A 106 1.33 -7.13 0.74
N GLN A 107 2.12 -6.66 -0.23
CA GLN A 107 3.17 -5.68 0.05
C GLN A 107 2.54 -4.31 0.24
N THR A 108 2.17 -4.00 1.48
CA THR A 108 1.58 -2.72 1.90
C THR A 108 2.65 -1.80 2.46
N HIS A 109 2.74 -0.58 1.93
CA HIS A 109 3.69 0.43 2.35
C HIS A 109 2.99 1.76 2.66
N TRP A 110 3.28 2.35 3.82
CA TRP A 110 2.79 3.66 4.24
C TRP A 110 3.84 4.71 3.92
N ILE A 111 3.66 5.43 2.81
CA ILE A 111 4.51 6.55 2.40
C ILE A 111 3.78 7.83 2.83
N THR A 112 3.72 8.01 4.14
CA THR A 112 2.97 9.08 4.82
C THR A 112 3.85 9.75 5.87
N ALA A 113 3.40 10.86 6.43
CA ALA A 113 3.89 11.36 7.71
C ALA A 113 3.68 10.28 8.79
N ARG A 114 4.52 10.31 9.82
CA ARG A 114 4.60 9.24 10.84
C ARG A 114 3.29 9.10 11.61
N ASP A 115 2.60 10.19 11.85
CA ASP A 115 1.32 10.28 12.55
C ASP A 115 0.13 9.78 11.69
N ARG A 116 0.39 9.35 10.45
CA ARG A 116 -0.61 8.84 9.49
C ARG A 116 -0.45 7.37 9.16
N ALA A 117 0.50 6.68 9.80
CA ALA A 117 0.75 5.26 9.66
C ALA A 117 0.61 4.54 11.01
N PRO A 118 0.45 3.21 11.04
CA PRO A 118 0.56 2.44 12.28
C PRO A 118 1.86 2.76 13.03
N PRO A 119 1.84 2.88 14.37
CA PRO A 119 2.99 3.35 15.16
C PRO A 119 4.24 2.47 15.04
N GLU A 120 4.06 1.18 14.76
CA GLU A 120 5.13 0.21 14.51
C GLU A 120 5.69 0.28 13.09
N TYR A 121 5.05 1.00 12.17
CA TYR A 121 5.48 1.09 10.79
C TYR A 121 6.57 2.16 10.61
N SER A 122 7.64 1.77 9.95
CA SER A 122 8.75 2.63 9.53
C SER A 122 8.99 2.42 8.05
N VAL A 123 8.90 3.51 7.27
CA VAL A 123 9.11 3.46 5.81
C VAL A 123 10.54 3.03 5.46
N ASP A 124 11.51 3.48 6.25
CA ASP A 124 12.93 3.15 6.06
C ASP A 124 13.20 1.67 6.36
N ASP A 125 12.70 1.17 7.51
CA ASP A 125 12.85 -0.25 7.84
C ASP A 125 12.12 -1.13 6.84
N SER A 126 10.93 -0.70 6.40
CA SER A 126 10.18 -1.41 5.37
C SER A 126 10.97 -1.51 4.06
N LEU A 127 11.64 -0.43 3.63
CA LEU A 127 12.46 -0.43 2.43
C LEU A 127 13.70 -1.32 2.58
N VAL A 128 14.39 -1.27 3.72
CA VAL A 128 15.55 -2.11 4.02
C VAL A 128 15.15 -3.59 3.98
N ASN A 129 14.06 -3.95 4.67
CA ASN A 129 13.54 -5.31 4.72
C ASN A 129 13.15 -5.81 3.32
N LEU A 130 12.46 -4.97 2.53
CA LEU A 130 12.07 -5.30 1.17
C LEU A 130 13.29 -5.58 0.27
N ARG A 131 14.29 -4.69 0.30
CA ARG A 131 15.54 -4.87 -0.47
C ARG A 131 16.30 -6.13 -0.08
N GLN A 132 16.39 -6.42 1.22
CA GLN A 132 17.04 -7.63 1.72
C GLN A 132 16.32 -8.91 1.28
N ALA A 133 14.98 -8.93 1.37
CA ALA A 133 14.16 -10.05 0.93
C ALA A 133 14.34 -10.32 -0.57
N ILE A 134 14.22 -9.28 -1.40
CA ILE A 134 14.43 -9.37 -2.85
C ILE A 134 15.83 -9.90 -3.16
N ALA A 135 16.88 -9.33 -2.56
CA ALA A 135 18.26 -9.75 -2.80
C ALA A 135 18.53 -11.20 -2.35
N LYS A 136 17.84 -11.67 -1.31
CA LYS A 136 17.93 -13.06 -0.85
C LYS A 136 17.26 -14.02 -1.83
N ILE A 137 16.03 -13.71 -2.26
CA ILE A 137 15.26 -14.55 -3.19
C ILE A 137 15.99 -14.66 -4.52
N LYS A 138 16.43 -13.53 -5.10
CA LYS A 138 17.19 -13.53 -6.36
C LYS A 138 18.42 -14.43 -6.30
N ARG A 139 19.23 -14.30 -5.25
CA ARG A 139 20.45 -15.11 -5.08
C ARG A 139 20.15 -16.60 -4.98
N GLN A 140 19.08 -16.99 -4.29
CA GLN A 140 18.77 -18.40 -4.03
C GLN A 140 17.98 -19.08 -5.17
N HIS A 141 17.19 -18.32 -5.93
CA HIS A 141 16.39 -18.84 -7.05
C HIS A 141 16.98 -18.53 -8.44
N ASN A 142 18.11 -17.82 -8.50
CA ASN A 142 18.77 -17.43 -9.74
C ASN A 142 17.83 -16.70 -10.73
N GLN A 143 16.97 -15.84 -10.20
CA GLN A 143 15.99 -15.06 -10.97
C GLN A 143 16.47 -13.61 -11.16
N SER A 144 16.14 -13.02 -12.31
CA SER A 144 16.43 -11.61 -12.59
C SER A 144 15.59 -10.67 -11.72
N ASP A 145 14.32 -11.03 -11.51
CA ASP A 145 13.34 -10.23 -10.78
C ASP A 145 12.53 -11.11 -9.83
N VAL A 146 11.98 -10.51 -8.79
CA VAL A 146 11.07 -11.15 -7.83
C VAL A 146 9.66 -10.66 -8.13
N GLU A 147 8.77 -11.56 -8.51
CA GLU A 147 7.40 -11.22 -8.90
C GLU A 147 6.43 -11.43 -7.73
N ILE A 148 5.64 -10.40 -7.44
CA ILE A 148 4.53 -10.45 -6.49
C ILE A 148 3.21 -10.10 -7.20
N LYS A 149 2.08 -10.45 -6.60
CA LYS A 149 0.76 -10.16 -7.20
C LYS A 149 0.39 -8.68 -7.13
N SER A 150 0.56 -8.07 -5.95
CA SER A 150 0.02 -6.73 -5.65
C SER A 150 0.99 -5.95 -4.77
N PHE A 151 1.17 -4.68 -5.12
CA PHE A 151 1.91 -3.69 -4.34
C PHE A 151 0.94 -2.56 -3.97
N ARG A 152 0.78 -2.29 -2.68
CA ARG A 152 -0.13 -1.26 -2.17
C ARG A 152 0.64 -0.17 -1.46
N VAL A 153 0.27 1.07 -1.74
CA VAL A 153 0.81 2.26 -1.11
C VAL A 153 -0.34 3.06 -0.50
N PHE A 154 -0.25 3.33 0.80
CA PHE A 154 -0.97 4.44 1.41
C PHE A 154 -0.06 5.67 1.34
N THR A 155 -0.55 6.78 0.81
CA THR A 155 0.27 7.99 0.65
C THR A 155 -0.53 9.24 0.89
N GLN A 156 0.13 10.27 1.41
CA GLN A 156 -0.43 11.62 1.38
C GLN A 156 -0.29 12.21 -0.02
N MET A 157 -1.24 13.06 -0.42
CA MET A 157 -1.23 13.72 -1.72
C MET A 157 0.07 14.48 -1.96
N TYR A 158 0.55 15.24 -0.99
CA TYR A 158 1.79 16.00 -1.13
C TYR A 158 3.01 15.11 -1.36
N LYS A 159 3.03 13.89 -0.78
CA LYS A 159 4.16 12.95 -0.93
C LYS A 159 4.18 12.31 -2.31
N ILE A 160 3.02 11.94 -2.86
CA ILE A 160 2.96 11.40 -4.23
C ILE A 160 3.25 12.50 -5.26
N GLU A 161 2.74 13.71 -5.05
CA GLU A 161 3.03 14.88 -5.89
C GLU A 161 4.51 15.29 -5.81
N ALA A 162 5.16 15.14 -4.66
CA ALA A 162 6.61 15.28 -4.46
C ALA A 162 7.43 14.07 -4.94
N HIS A 163 6.78 13.09 -5.59
CA HIS A 163 7.40 11.88 -6.16
C HIS A 163 8.03 10.91 -5.16
N GLU A 164 7.64 10.93 -3.88
CA GLU A 164 8.19 10.00 -2.87
C GLU A 164 7.83 8.54 -3.18
N VAL A 165 6.62 8.28 -3.70
CA VAL A 165 6.22 6.93 -4.14
C VAL A 165 7.12 6.43 -5.27
N THR A 166 7.41 7.28 -6.25
CA THR A 166 8.35 6.99 -7.34
C THR A 166 9.76 6.75 -6.80
N GLY A 167 10.21 7.57 -5.84
CA GLY A 167 11.50 7.41 -5.18
C GLY A 167 11.61 6.07 -4.48
N PHE A 168 10.58 5.65 -3.74
CA PHE A 168 10.52 4.35 -3.08
C PHE A 168 10.65 3.20 -4.08
N LEU A 169 9.86 3.20 -5.15
CA LEU A 169 9.88 2.15 -6.17
C LEU A 169 11.23 2.09 -6.92
N SER A 170 11.86 3.23 -7.16
CA SER A 170 13.19 3.31 -7.78
C SER A 170 14.28 2.58 -6.98
N LEU A 171 14.11 2.47 -5.66
CA LEU A 171 15.05 1.83 -4.75
C LEU A 171 14.86 0.30 -4.67
N VAL A 172 13.82 -0.24 -5.34
CA VAL A 172 13.54 -1.68 -5.45
C VAL A 172 13.38 -2.13 -6.91
N PRO A 173 14.37 -1.87 -7.79
CA PRO A 173 14.23 -2.03 -9.24
C PRO A 173 14.06 -3.48 -9.71
N TYR A 174 14.27 -4.47 -8.84
CA TYR A 174 14.13 -5.89 -9.14
C TYR A 174 12.86 -6.51 -8.57
N LEU A 175 11.96 -5.68 -8.01
CA LEU A 175 10.62 -6.10 -7.64
C LEU A 175 9.70 -5.89 -8.84
N SER A 176 9.04 -6.96 -9.27
CA SER A 176 8.01 -6.94 -10.29
C SER A 176 6.65 -7.17 -9.65
N PHE A 177 5.61 -6.49 -10.12
CA PHE A 177 4.25 -6.67 -9.63
C PHE A 177 3.22 -6.47 -10.72
N GLN A 178 2.08 -7.17 -10.61
CA GLN A 178 1.01 -7.10 -11.60
C GLN A 178 0.02 -5.96 -11.33
N ARG A 179 -0.22 -5.66 -10.04
CA ARG A 179 -1.10 -4.58 -9.59
C ARG A 179 -0.37 -3.59 -8.71
N LEU A 180 -0.51 -2.30 -9.01
CA LEU A 180 -0.21 -1.20 -8.09
C LEU A 180 -1.51 -0.61 -7.58
N CYS A 181 -1.67 -0.47 -6.27
CA CYS A 181 -2.77 0.26 -5.67
C CYS A 181 -2.24 1.43 -4.85
N ILE A 182 -2.70 2.64 -5.16
CA ILE A 182 -2.37 3.88 -4.46
C ILE A 182 -3.63 4.32 -3.74
N THR A 183 -3.59 4.36 -2.42
CA THR A 183 -4.70 4.79 -1.57
C THR A 183 -4.42 6.18 -1.00
N ILE A 184 -5.34 7.12 -1.26
CA ILE A 184 -5.40 8.45 -0.67
C ILE A 184 -6.62 8.48 0.27
N ARG A 185 -6.39 8.53 1.58
CA ARG A 185 -7.47 8.61 2.57
C ARG A 185 -8.05 10.02 2.66
N HIS A 186 -9.20 10.17 3.33
CA HIS A 186 -9.79 11.49 3.56
C HIS A 186 -8.78 12.47 4.17
N ALA A 187 -8.05 11.99 5.18
CA ALA A 187 -7.06 12.76 5.91
C ALA A 187 -5.70 12.90 5.18
N ASP A 188 -5.59 12.35 3.97
CA ASP A 188 -4.39 12.42 3.13
C ASP A 188 -4.54 13.43 1.98
N PHE A 189 -5.74 14.01 1.80
CA PHE A 189 -5.98 15.09 0.85
C PHE A 189 -5.35 16.40 1.32
N TRP A 190 -4.97 17.26 0.38
CA TRP A 190 -4.48 18.60 0.70
C TRP A 190 -5.51 19.41 1.51
N PHE A 191 -5.07 19.95 2.66
CA PHE A 191 -5.84 20.85 3.52
C PHE A 191 -7.22 20.31 3.91
N TRP A 192 -7.36 18.99 4.04
CA TRP A 192 -8.62 18.35 4.42
C TRP A 192 -9.13 18.84 5.80
N GLU A 193 -8.22 19.20 6.71
CA GLU A 193 -8.53 19.79 8.02
C GLU A 193 -9.42 21.04 7.87
N ASN A 194 -9.08 21.88 6.88
CA ASN A 194 -9.71 23.16 6.59
C ASN A 194 -10.95 23.04 5.68
N ASP A 195 -11.44 21.82 5.48
CA ASP A 195 -12.51 21.53 4.54
C ASP A 195 -12.24 21.91 3.08
N ALA A 196 -10.98 22.01 2.66
CA ALA A 196 -10.67 22.42 1.31
C ALA A 196 -11.36 21.51 0.26
N PRO A 197 -11.85 22.07 -0.86
CA PRO A 197 -12.38 21.29 -1.97
C PRO A 197 -11.39 20.20 -2.42
N LEU A 198 -11.91 19.02 -2.75
CA LEU A 198 -11.06 17.95 -3.25
C LEU A 198 -10.44 18.37 -4.58
N ARG A 199 -9.16 18.02 -4.74
CA ARG A 199 -8.41 18.16 -5.99
C ARG A 199 -7.39 17.04 -6.11
N PHE A 200 -6.87 16.79 -7.31
CA PHE A 200 -5.72 15.90 -7.52
C PHE A 200 -4.94 16.30 -8.77
N GLU A 201 -3.65 16.54 -8.60
CA GLU A 201 -2.74 16.89 -9.69
C GLU A 201 -2.15 15.65 -10.37
N SER A 202 -1.78 15.75 -11.66
CA SER A 202 -1.31 14.61 -12.49
C SER A 202 0.21 14.57 -12.75
N GLN A 203 0.98 15.56 -12.32
CA GLN A 203 2.42 15.75 -12.62
C GLN A 203 3.32 14.62 -12.12
N TRP A 204 2.87 13.80 -11.18
CA TRP A 204 3.63 12.66 -10.65
C TRP A 204 3.56 11.43 -11.56
N ILE A 205 2.51 11.30 -12.38
CA ILE A 205 2.26 10.12 -13.21
C ILE A 205 3.41 9.86 -14.19
N PRO A 206 3.97 10.86 -14.89
CA PRO A 206 5.07 10.60 -15.81
C PRO A 206 6.30 9.96 -15.15
N ARG A 207 6.67 10.45 -13.96
CA ARG A 207 7.81 9.90 -13.20
C ARG A 207 7.50 8.52 -12.64
N LEU A 208 6.26 8.29 -12.18
CA LEU A 208 5.85 6.96 -11.74
C LEU A 208 5.95 5.95 -12.89
N CYS A 209 5.42 6.28 -14.07
CA CYS A 209 5.47 5.40 -15.25
C CYS A 209 6.90 5.00 -15.65
N ALA A 210 7.89 5.86 -15.41
CA ALA A 210 9.29 5.56 -15.68
C ALA A 210 9.86 4.43 -14.80
N VAL A 211 9.25 4.17 -13.65
CA VAL A 211 9.73 3.17 -12.68
C VAL A 211 8.80 1.95 -12.55
N LEU A 212 7.65 1.95 -13.23
CA LEU A 212 6.73 0.81 -13.22
C LEU A 212 7.35 -0.41 -13.94
N PRO A 213 7.32 -1.61 -13.31
CA PRO A 213 7.72 -2.85 -13.96
C PRO A 213 6.87 -3.16 -15.21
N SER A 214 7.46 -3.88 -16.18
CA SER A 214 6.73 -4.30 -17.40
C SER A 214 5.61 -5.31 -17.14
N ALA A 215 5.58 -5.91 -15.95
CA ALA A 215 4.53 -6.86 -15.53
C ALA A 215 3.24 -6.17 -15.06
N VAL A 216 3.25 -4.85 -14.84
CA VAL A 216 2.06 -4.13 -14.36
C VAL A 216 0.96 -4.20 -15.41
N ARG A 217 -0.18 -4.75 -15.00
CA ARG A 217 -1.43 -4.83 -15.79
C ARG A 217 -2.54 -3.97 -15.19
N GLU A 218 -2.34 -3.47 -13.97
CA GLU A 218 -3.37 -2.69 -13.30
C GLU A 218 -2.76 -1.64 -12.37
N VAL A 219 -3.24 -0.41 -12.49
CA VAL A 219 -3.01 0.66 -11.51
C VAL A 219 -4.37 1.05 -10.95
N VAL A 220 -4.52 1.05 -9.63
CA VAL A 220 -5.75 1.45 -8.95
C VAL A 220 -5.48 2.69 -8.12
N ILE A 221 -6.24 3.75 -8.35
CA ILE A 221 -6.26 4.94 -7.49
C ILE A 221 -7.50 4.85 -6.62
N ASP A 222 -7.29 4.55 -5.33
CA ASP A 222 -8.32 4.33 -4.32
C ASP A 222 -8.43 5.60 -3.45
N MET A 223 -9.51 6.36 -3.63
CA MET A 223 -9.70 7.64 -2.96
C MET A 223 -10.83 7.52 -1.95
N GLU A 224 -10.59 8.00 -0.74
CA GLU A 224 -11.58 8.00 0.34
C GLU A 224 -11.87 9.43 0.78
N THR A 225 -13.14 9.75 0.98
CA THR A 225 -13.59 11.03 1.52
C THR A 225 -14.79 10.82 2.44
N VAL A 226 -15.30 11.88 3.04
CA VAL A 226 -16.53 11.86 3.85
C VAL A 226 -17.77 11.90 2.95
N SER A 227 -18.88 11.28 3.34
CA SER A 227 -20.09 11.17 2.48
C SER A 227 -20.60 12.51 1.92
N ARG A 228 -20.46 13.62 2.67
CA ARG A 228 -20.85 14.96 2.18
C ARG A 228 -20.01 15.47 1.00
N LYS A 229 -18.82 14.91 0.76
CA LYS A 229 -17.92 15.22 -0.36
C LYS A 229 -17.99 14.19 -1.50
N ALA A 230 -18.91 13.23 -1.46
CA ALA A 230 -19.02 12.17 -2.47
C ALA A 230 -19.09 12.70 -3.91
N ALA A 231 -19.93 13.72 -4.15
CA ALA A 231 -20.06 14.34 -5.48
C ALA A 231 -18.75 14.96 -5.99
N GLN A 232 -17.92 15.51 -5.09
CA GLN A 232 -16.60 16.03 -5.47
C GLN A 232 -15.67 14.89 -5.89
N LEU A 233 -15.69 13.77 -5.15
CA LEU A 233 -14.88 12.60 -5.47
C LEU A 233 -15.31 11.96 -6.78
N ASP A 234 -16.61 11.84 -7.03
CA ASP A 234 -17.14 11.26 -8.27
C ASP A 234 -16.74 12.08 -9.50
N GLU A 235 -16.75 13.42 -9.40
CA GLU A 235 -16.30 14.27 -10.50
C GLU A 235 -14.78 14.18 -10.72
N ILE A 236 -13.98 14.09 -9.65
CA ILE A 236 -12.53 13.81 -9.77
C ILE A 236 -12.29 12.45 -10.43
N ALA A 237 -13.00 11.40 -10.00
CA ALA A 237 -12.88 10.05 -10.55
C ALA A 237 -13.25 10.02 -12.05
N LYS A 238 -14.30 10.74 -12.44
CA LYS A 238 -14.68 10.92 -13.83
C LYS A 238 -13.58 11.62 -14.63
N GLN A 239 -13.02 12.73 -14.14
CA GLN A 239 -11.93 13.41 -14.83
C GLN A 239 -10.67 12.54 -14.92
N MET A 240 -10.33 11.77 -13.88
CA MET A 240 -9.25 10.78 -13.95
C MET A 240 -9.49 9.79 -15.09
N ALA A 241 -10.70 9.23 -15.19
CA ALA A 241 -11.01 8.25 -16.22
C ALA A 241 -11.02 8.84 -17.64
N GLN A 242 -11.34 10.12 -17.76
CA GLN A 242 -11.39 10.83 -19.03
C GLN A 242 -10.01 11.26 -19.54
N LYS A 243 -9.07 11.58 -18.64
CA LYS A 243 -7.83 12.29 -19.00
C LYS A 243 -6.56 11.47 -18.75
N TRP A 244 -6.54 10.66 -17.70
CA TRP A 244 -5.32 9.98 -17.28
C TRP A 244 -5.08 8.69 -18.04
N HIS A 245 -3.80 8.37 -18.22
CA HIS A 245 -3.34 7.08 -18.70
C HIS A 245 -1.96 6.79 -18.10
N PHE A 246 -1.64 5.51 -17.95
CA PHE A 246 -0.32 5.06 -17.49
C PHE A 246 0.43 4.39 -18.63
N ARG A 247 1.72 4.70 -18.77
CA ARG A 247 2.62 4.00 -19.70
C ARG A 247 3.41 2.97 -18.92
N ILE A 248 3.37 1.73 -19.38
CA ILE A 248 4.14 0.63 -18.80
C ILE A 248 5.42 0.44 -19.60
N ARG A 249 6.50 0.06 -18.92
CA ARG A 249 7.78 -0.29 -19.57
C ARG A 249 7.53 -1.42 -20.57
N GLY A 250 7.76 -1.15 -21.86
CA GLY A 250 7.41 -2.07 -22.95
C GLY A 250 6.36 -1.51 -23.92
N GLY A 251 5.80 -0.33 -23.64
CA GLY A 251 4.92 0.40 -24.56
C GLY A 251 3.43 0.12 -24.40
N GLU A 252 3.05 -0.82 -23.52
CA GLU A 252 1.66 -1.03 -23.12
C GLU A 252 1.14 0.20 -22.36
N ARG A 253 -0.18 0.45 -22.49
CA ARG A 253 -0.86 1.59 -21.88
C ARG A 253 -2.07 1.12 -21.11
N LEU A 254 -2.26 1.73 -19.94
CA LEU A 254 -3.40 1.47 -19.08
C LEU A 254 -4.32 2.69 -19.09
N PHE A 255 -5.62 2.43 -19.23
CA PHE A 255 -6.69 3.41 -19.28
C PHE A 255 -7.75 3.03 -18.26
N ALA A 256 -8.61 3.95 -17.86
CA ALA A 256 -9.77 3.62 -17.04
C ALA A 256 -11.04 3.55 -17.87
N ASP A 257 -12.05 2.87 -17.33
CA ASP A 257 -13.39 2.85 -17.90
C ASP A 257 -14.04 4.22 -17.71
N SER A 258 -14.37 4.86 -18.83
CA SER A 258 -15.00 6.19 -18.89
C SER A 258 -16.51 6.12 -19.03
N THR A 259 -17.14 4.95 -18.90
CA THR A 259 -18.59 4.84 -18.83
C THR A 259 -19.13 5.52 -17.56
N PRO A 260 -20.39 6.02 -17.58
CA PRO A 260 -21.00 6.57 -16.38
C PRO A 260 -20.98 5.54 -15.24
N ASN A 261 -20.51 5.95 -14.05
CA ASN A 261 -20.29 5.06 -12.89
C ASN A 261 -19.29 3.92 -13.15
N GLY A 262 -18.32 4.13 -14.04
CA GLY A 262 -17.26 3.16 -14.35
C GLY A 262 -16.24 2.94 -13.22
N HIS A 263 -16.22 3.80 -12.19
CA HIS A 263 -15.42 3.59 -10.98
C HIS A 263 -16.18 2.79 -9.92
N GLU A 264 -15.45 1.96 -9.18
CA GLU A 264 -16.04 1.17 -8.09
C GLU A 264 -16.27 2.08 -6.88
N VAL A 265 -17.45 1.98 -6.27
CA VAL A 265 -17.81 2.76 -5.09
C VAL A 265 -18.08 1.83 -3.92
N SER A 266 -17.50 2.13 -2.76
CA SER A 266 -17.81 1.46 -1.49
C SER A 266 -17.96 2.48 -0.37
N ARG A 267 -18.55 2.04 0.75
CA ARG A 267 -18.78 2.88 1.93
C ARG A 267 -18.44 2.11 3.19
N TRP A 268 -17.95 2.82 4.20
CA TRP A 268 -17.74 2.26 5.52
C TRP A 268 -17.89 3.32 6.61
N ARG A 269 -18.05 2.90 7.86
CA ARG A 269 -18.24 3.79 9.00
C ARG A 269 -17.05 3.72 9.94
N GLY A 270 -16.57 4.89 10.37
CA GLY A 270 -15.44 5.02 11.28
C GLY A 270 -15.67 6.07 12.36
N SER A 271 -14.69 6.19 13.24
CA SER A 271 -14.67 7.20 14.29
C SER A 271 -14.53 8.60 13.68
N SER A 272 -15.26 9.57 14.22
CA SER A 272 -14.98 10.99 13.96
C SER A 272 -13.83 11.53 14.77
N SER A 273 -13.31 10.75 15.72
CA SER A 273 -12.21 11.15 16.59
C SER A 273 -10.89 10.58 16.10
N TRP A 274 -9.86 11.42 16.04
CA TRP A 274 -8.48 11.05 15.78
C TRP A 274 -7.51 12.12 16.33
N HIS A 275 -6.35 11.69 16.85
CA HIS A 275 -5.32 12.54 17.48
C HIS A 275 -5.87 13.51 18.54
N ASN A 276 -6.74 13.00 19.42
CA ASN A 276 -7.39 13.80 20.47
C ASN A 276 -8.23 14.97 19.92
N GLN A 277 -8.67 14.88 18.66
CA GLN A 277 -9.62 15.79 18.04
C GLN A 277 -10.82 15.01 17.55
N ARG A 278 -12.02 15.59 17.65
CA ARG A 278 -13.28 15.05 17.13
C ARG A 278 -13.81 15.95 16.02
N TRP A 279 -13.92 15.41 14.82
CA TRP A 279 -14.33 16.11 13.59
C TRP A 279 -15.86 16.14 13.43
N ILE A 280 -16.52 17.03 14.18
CA ILE A 280 -17.99 17.14 14.24
C ILE A 280 -18.61 17.45 12.87
N ARG A 281 -17.95 18.28 12.06
CA ARG A 281 -18.40 18.66 10.71
C ARG A 281 -18.71 17.46 9.81
N ASP A 282 -18.00 16.36 10.01
CA ASP A 282 -18.00 15.21 9.12
C ASP A 282 -18.92 14.08 9.61
N GLU A 283 -19.57 14.26 10.76
CA GLU A 283 -20.42 13.26 11.38
C GLU A 283 -21.77 13.10 10.68
N ILE A 284 -22.20 11.85 10.53
CA ILE A 284 -23.59 11.50 10.18
C ILE A 284 -24.44 11.23 11.43
N SER A 285 -23.77 10.92 12.55
CA SER A 285 -24.33 10.74 13.89
C SER A 285 -23.20 10.91 14.90
N ASP A 286 -23.54 11.11 16.17
CA ASP A 286 -22.57 11.33 17.26
C ASP A 286 -21.39 10.34 17.18
N GLY A 287 -20.17 10.88 17.08
CA GLY A 287 -18.92 10.11 17.05
C GLY A 287 -18.65 9.32 15.77
N THR A 288 -19.51 9.40 14.75
CA THR A 288 -19.47 8.50 13.57
C THR A 288 -19.42 9.26 12.26
N ILE A 289 -18.39 8.97 11.46
CA ILE A 289 -18.26 9.40 10.07
C ILE A 289 -18.66 8.25 9.14
N GLU A 290 -19.38 8.58 8.07
CA GLU A 290 -19.50 7.68 6.92
C GLU A 290 -18.50 8.11 5.84
N TYR A 291 -17.64 7.18 5.47
CA TYR A 291 -16.66 7.34 4.42
C TYR A 291 -17.21 6.82 3.09
N TYR A 292 -16.97 7.60 2.04
CA TYR A 292 -17.24 7.30 0.65
C TYR A 292 -15.91 7.03 -0.06
N VAL A 293 -15.78 5.85 -0.64
CA VAL A 293 -14.55 5.39 -1.30
C VAL A 293 -14.83 5.18 -2.78
N GLY A 294 -14.09 5.86 -3.66
CA GLY A 294 -14.12 5.65 -5.10
C GLY A 294 -12.78 5.12 -5.61
N ALA A 295 -12.80 4.00 -6.32
CA ALA A 295 -11.62 3.37 -6.91
C ALA A 295 -11.66 3.44 -8.44
N VAL A 296 -10.69 4.16 -9.01
CA VAL A 296 -10.49 4.26 -10.47
C VAL A 296 -9.43 3.24 -10.88
N ARG A 297 -9.79 2.34 -11.79
CA ARG A 297 -8.95 1.21 -12.19
C ARG A 297 -8.45 1.41 -13.61
N PHE A 298 -7.13 1.43 -13.77
CA PHE A 298 -6.46 1.57 -15.04
C PHE A 298 -5.96 0.21 -15.51
N GLN A 299 -6.43 -0.25 -16.66
CA GLN A 299 -6.16 -1.57 -17.25
C GLN A 299 -5.87 -1.44 -18.75
N PRO A 300 -5.35 -2.50 -19.42
CA PRO A 300 -5.20 -2.49 -20.86
C PRO A 300 -6.55 -2.28 -21.54
N ARG A 301 -6.57 -1.51 -22.63
CA ARG A 301 -7.80 -1.17 -23.38
C ARG A 301 -8.67 -2.39 -23.69
N HIS A 302 -8.05 -3.49 -24.15
CA HIS A 302 -8.77 -4.71 -24.51
C HIS A 302 -9.48 -5.37 -23.31
N ALA A 303 -8.97 -5.18 -22.08
CA ALA A 303 -9.61 -5.72 -20.87
C ALA A 303 -10.88 -4.95 -20.53
N ILE A 304 -10.85 -3.62 -20.68
CA ILE A 304 -11.99 -2.71 -20.48
C ILE A 304 -13.08 -3.01 -21.50
N GLU A 305 -12.73 -3.07 -22.78
CA GLU A 305 -13.67 -3.34 -23.87
C GLU A 305 -14.30 -4.74 -23.74
N LYS A 306 -13.52 -5.74 -23.32
CA LYS A 306 -14.03 -7.10 -23.04
C LYS A 306 -15.02 -7.11 -21.87
N ALA A 307 -14.86 -6.24 -20.89
CA ALA A 307 -15.81 -6.07 -19.78
C ALA A 307 -17.04 -5.23 -20.16
N GLY A 308 -17.11 -4.71 -21.40
CA GLY A 308 -18.21 -3.84 -21.88
C GLY A 308 -18.02 -2.35 -21.58
N GLY A 309 -16.88 -1.98 -20.99
CA GLY A 309 -16.50 -0.59 -20.71
C GLY A 309 -16.02 0.16 -21.95
N LYS A 310 -15.70 1.46 -21.78
CA LYS A 310 -15.18 2.32 -22.85
C LYS A 310 -13.99 3.12 -22.38
N VAL A 311 -13.09 3.47 -23.29
CA VAL A 311 -12.00 4.39 -23.03
C VAL A 311 -12.34 5.74 -23.65
N SER A 312 -12.09 6.82 -22.90
CA SER A 312 -12.27 8.20 -23.35
C SER A 312 -11.40 8.54 -24.56
N ASP A 313 -11.98 9.24 -25.54
CA ASP A 313 -11.23 9.78 -26.68
C ASP A 313 -10.14 10.78 -26.23
N GLU A 314 -10.39 11.55 -25.18
CA GLU A 314 -9.41 12.49 -24.60
C GLU A 314 -8.21 11.73 -24.02
N ALA A 315 -8.43 10.62 -23.31
CA ALA A 315 -7.34 9.77 -22.80
C ALA A 315 -6.56 9.10 -23.94
N LEU A 316 -7.23 8.69 -25.01
CA LEU A 316 -6.59 8.13 -26.21
C LEU A 316 -5.73 9.17 -26.93
N GLN A 317 -6.23 10.40 -27.08
CA GLN A 317 -5.49 11.52 -27.66
C GLN A 317 -4.29 11.90 -26.80
N ALA A 318 -4.46 12.03 -25.49
CA ALA A 318 -3.39 12.28 -24.54
C ALA A 318 -2.32 11.17 -24.59
N ALA A 319 -2.75 9.91 -24.77
CA ALA A 319 -1.84 8.80 -24.95
C ALA A 319 -1.05 8.88 -26.27
N ALA A 320 -1.69 9.28 -27.37
CA ALA A 320 -1.04 9.44 -28.67
C ALA A 320 -0.08 10.64 -28.74
N SER A 321 -0.21 11.61 -27.85
CA SER A 321 0.63 12.81 -27.81
C SER A 321 2.12 12.51 -27.61
N VAL A 322 2.96 13.30 -28.29
CA VAL A 322 4.43 13.30 -28.15
C VAL A 322 4.82 13.74 -26.73
N THR A 323 4.12 14.73 -26.20
CA THR A 323 4.30 15.19 -24.82
C THR A 323 3.56 14.24 -23.90
N PHE A 324 4.30 13.53 -23.04
CA PHE A 324 3.70 12.57 -22.12
C PHE A 324 3.02 13.27 -20.95
N MET A 325 1.71 13.48 -21.12
CA MET A 325 0.80 14.22 -20.24
C MET A 325 1.21 15.67 -19.97
N VAL A 326 0.26 16.58 -20.11
CA VAL A 326 0.38 17.94 -19.59
C VAL A 326 -0.06 17.89 -18.12
N PRO A 327 0.66 18.53 -17.18
CA PRO A 327 0.19 18.64 -15.80
C PRO A 327 -1.22 19.22 -15.75
N GLU A 328 -2.12 18.49 -15.11
CA GLU A 328 -3.52 18.83 -15.03
C GLU A 328 -4.01 18.73 -13.60
N LYS A 329 -4.81 19.73 -13.23
CA LYS A 329 -5.48 19.81 -11.95
C LYS A 329 -6.88 19.25 -12.07
N LEU A 330 -7.11 18.07 -11.51
CA LEU A 330 -8.46 17.54 -11.36
C LEU A 330 -9.12 18.27 -10.20
N HIS A 331 -10.21 18.97 -10.47
CA HIS A 331 -10.94 19.76 -9.48
C HIS A 331 -12.36 20.03 -9.97
N LEU A 332 -13.22 20.49 -9.06
CA LEU A 332 -14.50 21.06 -9.41
C LEU A 332 -14.33 22.57 -9.55
N PRO A 333 -14.65 23.17 -10.71
CA PRO A 333 -14.71 24.62 -10.84
C PRO A 333 -15.69 25.19 -9.79
N ASP A 334 -15.29 26.27 -9.12
CA ASP A 334 -16.13 27.02 -8.16
C ASP A 334 -16.56 26.24 -6.90
N ALA A 335 -15.88 25.13 -6.58
CA ALA A 335 -16.09 24.48 -5.31
C ALA A 335 -15.54 25.34 -4.17
N GLU A 336 -16.41 25.75 -3.26
CA GLU A 336 -16.05 26.46 -2.03
C GLU A 336 -15.94 25.50 -0.84
N PRO A 337 -15.16 25.84 0.20
CA PRO A 337 -15.22 25.13 1.48
C PRO A 337 -16.67 25.07 1.97
N MET A 338 -17.14 23.92 2.45
CA MET A 338 -18.47 23.88 3.04
C MET A 338 -18.39 24.54 4.41
N GLN A 339 -18.97 25.73 4.54
CA GLN A 339 -18.94 26.50 5.77
C GLN A 339 -19.44 25.67 6.95
N CYS A 340 -18.63 25.57 8.01
CA CYS A 340 -18.99 24.91 9.25
C CYS A 340 -18.67 25.81 10.43
N VAL A 341 -19.65 26.03 11.31
CA VAL A 341 -19.51 26.91 12.49
C VAL A 341 -18.49 26.34 13.48
N GLN A 342 -18.39 25.01 13.58
CA GLN A 342 -17.45 24.32 14.46
C GLN A 342 -16.97 23.02 13.82
N ALA A 343 -15.75 23.05 13.27
CA ALA A 343 -15.23 21.92 12.50
C ALA A 343 -14.80 20.73 13.37
N TYR A 344 -14.23 21.00 14.55
CA TYR A 344 -13.77 19.98 15.49
C TYR A 344 -13.75 20.48 16.94
N VAL A 345 -13.64 19.55 17.88
CA VAL A 345 -13.40 19.80 19.32
C VAL A 345 -12.26 18.91 19.84
N PRO A 346 -11.47 19.35 20.83
CA PRO A 346 -10.61 18.45 21.59
C PRO A 346 -11.45 17.31 22.19
N THR A 347 -10.93 16.08 22.17
CA THR A 347 -11.63 14.94 22.77
C THR A 347 -11.66 15.04 24.30
N ASP A 348 -10.70 15.76 24.89
CA ASP A 348 -10.62 16.06 26.32
C ASP A 348 -10.78 17.58 26.55
N ALA A 349 -12.00 18.03 26.82
CA ALA A 349 -12.29 19.40 27.26
C ALA A 349 -12.07 19.60 28.78
N GLU A 350 -11.29 18.73 29.43
CA GLU A 350 -10.87 18.82 30.84
C GLU A 350 -9.34 18.67 30.99
N ASP A 351 -8.54 19.48 30.31
CA ASP A 351 -7.30 20.09 30.84
C ASP A 351 -6.52 20.79 29.71
N LEU A 352 -6.71 22.10 29.59
CA LEU A 352 -5.98 22.94 28.64
C LEU A 352 -5.00 23.83 29.39
N SER A 353 -3.73 23.45 29.46
CA SER A 353 -2.65 24.41 29.73
C SER A 353 -1.26 24.05 29.19
N ALA A 354 -1.09 23.12 28.24
CA ALA A 354 0.28 22.72 27.86
C ALA A 354 0.50 22.13 26.46
N VAL A 355 -0.21 22.52 25.39
CA VAL A 355 0.24 22.15 24.02
C VAL A 355 -0.10 23.24 23.00
N VAL A 356 0.55 24.40 23.12
CA VAL A 356 0.57 25.43 22.06
C VAL A 356 2.02 25.81 21.82
N THR A 357 2.82 24.90 21.23
CA THR A 357 4.15 25.28 20.71
C THR A 357 4.68 24.41 19.55
N SER A 358 4.21 23.18 19.31
CA SER A 358 4.84 22.33 18.28
C SER A 358 4.18 22.35 16.88
N ALA A 359 2.92 22.79 16.76
CA ALA A 359 2.20 22.78 15.47
C ALA A 359 2.53 23.99 14.56
N VAL A 360 3.25 24.99 15.07
CA VAL A 360 3.55 26.23 14.32
C VAL A 360 4.84 26.10 13.48
N GLU A 361 5.73 25.16 13.79
CA GLU A 361 7.02 25.04 13.07
C GLU A 361 6.95 24.18 11.79
N GLU A 362 6.02 23.24 11.65
CA GLU A 362 5.88 22.45 10.39
C GLU A 362 5.03 23.16 9.31
N ASP A 363 4.06 24.01 9.69
CA ASP A 363 3.23 24.80 8.75
C ASP A 363 4.05 25.84 7.96
N ALA A 364 5.19 26.28 8.52
CA ALA A 364 6.12 27.19 7.84
C ALA A 364 6.90 26.54 6.68
N THR A 365 7.04 25.21 6.69
CA THR A 365 7.78 24.49 5.65
C THR A 365 6.90 24.17 4.44
N ALA A 366 5.61 23.91 4.66
CA ALA A 366 4.62 23.70 3.60
C ALA A 366 4.24 25.01 2.86
N ARG A 367 4.22 26.15 3.56
CA ARG A 367 3.92 27.46 2.95
C ARG A 367 5.04 28.02 2.06
N ASN A 368 6.28 27.56 2.23
CA ASN A 368 7.42 28.01 1.42
C ASN A 368 7.66 27.20 0.13
N MET A 369 6.80 26.22 -0.19
CA MET A 369 6.89 25.40 -1.41
C MET A 369 5.66 25.54 -2.33
N ALA A 370 4.81 26.55 -2.11
CA ALA A 370 3.67 26.89 -2.98
C ALA A 370 4.08 27.82 -4.13
#